data_AF-A0A1B8ACQ2-F1
#
_entry.id   AF-A0A1B8ACQ2-F1
#
_cell.length_a   1.000
_cell.length_b   1.000
_cell.length_c   1.000
_cell.angle_alpha   90.00
_cell.angle_beta   90.00
_cell.angle_gamma   90.00
#
_symmetry.space_group_name_H-M   'P 1'
#
loop_
_entity.id
_entity.type
_entity.pdbx_description
1 polymer ?
#
loop_
_entity_poly.entity_id
_entity_poly.type
_entity_poly.pdbx_seq_one_letter_code
_entity_poly.pdbx_strand_id
1 'polypeptide(L)'
;MTFSSPSKVLSSPAKRNQLLSSPERNIAASFLLDTRNNELSHRDALAAAQLEHERVRQAAIRVYELHELQEEHKRILAEERKEEERLRAEAAVVAEERRLRELKAKTVPKLPPEPAPQPASPAKQEPAKMNGGATPVSNSKQPEASTTPATEAKKPAQPAAPSASTTGPFTQNKQSNPFGTTQPSSRSPFQNPNAAVTQPASAPAATKTTPQPVSKPATSASQPVQAKPAASVDRYAQIHQELKKLRRDLQAQSKVAGSPLKGKLGAARREIRVAIGQLTAGKGANNQPINKITGALKEALEGRIPSPPIDVSAFVVDKREPVEGSANNDTTLPSLFIYLINICAKGIVNQFINEGGANPKAADPVGVFAAHIFSAKEFQWRGLSLIDILMAKYRMVCPVLFGYRGNDKTERGRVAIGWKKDGPSWITEQSHNDRMTGLGAGFASLSLRDFSRSSKKNPYPPTNYWKALAYIVNSPPNETSNTQYVVLRSMIQGHEQRFLNFYGNAALAALRLALVEFPKKAPQNASAAGSLAALADVLKSESGLILV
;
A
#
# COMPACT_ATOMS: atom_id res chain seq x y z
N MET A 1 23.87 -79.80 0.58
CA MET A 1 24.66 -79.98 1.82
C MET A 1 23.77 -79.65 3.01
N THR A 2 24.05 -80.22 4.19
CA THR A 2 23.77 -79.74 5.56
C THR A 2 22.70 -78.65 5.82
N PHE A 3 21.90 -78.64 6.90
CA PHE A 3 21.44 -79.56 7.96
C PHE A 3 20.75 -78.64 9.01
N SER A 4 19.78 -79.15 9.78
CA SER A 4 19.25 -78.64 11.07
C SER A 4 19.19 -77.13 11.39
N SER A 5 17.97 -76.65 11.65
CA SER A 5 17.72 -75.61 12.67
C SER A 5 17.45 -76.25 14.05
N PRO A 6 18.07 -75.77 15.15
CA PRO A 6 17.63 -76.07 16.52
C PRO A 6 17.14 -74.83 17.27
N SER A 7 16.18 -75.01 18.18
CA SER A 7 15.59 -73.95 19.01
C SER A 7 16.26 -73.81 20.39
N LYS A 8 16.31 -72.57 20.93
CA LYS A 8 16.05 -72.22 22.36
C LYS A 8 16.03 -70.68 22.52
N VAL A 9 14.91 -70.10 22.94
CA VAL A 9 14.48 -69.88 24.35
C VAL A 9 15.37 -68.88 25.09
N LEU A 10 14.84 -67.68 25.31
CA LEU A 10 15.30 -66.74 26.34
C LEU A 10 14.12 -66.28 27.21
N SER A 11 14.33 -66.44 28.50
CA SER A 11 13.48 -66.11 29.64
C SER A 11 12.93 -64.68 29.69
N SER A 12 11.69 -64.53 30.17
CA SER A 12 11.31 -63.33 30.95
C SER A 12 11.95 -63.37 32.34
N PRO A 13 12.16 -62.21 32.98
CA PRO A 13 11.31 -61.97 34.16
C PRO A 13 10.84 -60.52 34.36
N ALA A 14 9.83 -60.38 35.23
CA ALA A 14 9.49 -59.20 36.04
C ALA A 14 9.32 -57.83 35.34
N LYS A 15 8.06 -57.45 35.09
CA LYS A 15 7.66 -56.03 34.98
C LYS A 15 8.08 -55.28 36.25
N ARG A 16 8.99 -54.31 36.14
CA ARG A 16 9.30 -53.36 37.22
C ARG A 16 8.85 -51.97 36.79
N ASN A 17 7.88 -51.40 37.52
CA ASN A 17 7.35 -50.07 37.21
C ASN A 17 8.44 -49.00 37.33
N GLN A 18 8.87 -48.43 36.21
CA GLN A 18 9.39 -47.07 36.15
C GLN A 18 8.30 -46.19 35.55
N LEU A 19 7.58 -45.49 36.42
CA LEU A 19 6.56 -44.53 36.04
C LEU A 19 7.22 -43.35 35.32
N LEU A 20 6.79 -43.09 34.09
CA LEU A 20 7.07 -41.82 33.41
C LEU A 20 6.49 -40.68 34.25
N SER A 21 7.36 -39.88 34.87
CA SER A 21 6.96 -38.73 35.69
C SER A 21 6.48 -37.60 34.77
N SER A 22 5.18 -37.61 34.42
CA SER A 22 4.56 -36.52 33.67
C SER A 22 4.61 -35.22 34.49
N PRO A 23 5.08 -34.09 33.93
CA PRO A 23 5.21 -32.82 34.66
C PRO A 23 3.92 -32.35 35.35
N GLU A 24 2.76 -32.70 34.78
CA GLU A 24 1.44 -32.24 35.21
C GLU A 24 1.06 -32.70 36.63
N ARG A 25 1.58 -33.83 37.12
CA ARG A 25 1.23 -34.32 38.47
C ARG A 25 1.80 -33.48 39.61
N ASN A 26 2.92 -32.79 39.39
CA ASN A 26 3.48 -31.87 40.39
C ASN A 26 2.67 -30.56 40.51
N ILE A 27 1.96 -30.16 39.45
CA ILE A 27 1.14 -28.94 39.47
C ILE A 27 0.01 -29.08 40.50
N ALA A 28 -0.71 -30.22 40.48
CA ALA A 28 -1.80 -30.48 41.42
C ALA A 28 -1.34 -30.54 42.88
N ALA A 29 -0.20 -31.16 43.16
CA ALA A 29 0.38 -31.21 44.52
C ALA A 29 0.80 -29.81 45.03
N SER A 30 1.22 -28.91 44.13
CA SER A 30 1.64 -27.53 44.47
C SER A 30 0.48 -26.58 44.80
N PHE A 31 -0.78 -27.01 44.66
CA PHE A 31 -1.95 -26.17 44.98
C PHE A 31 -2.46 -26.29 46.43
N LEU A 32 -1.94 -27.22 47.23
CA LEU A 32 -2.45 -27.54 48.59
C LEU A 32 -1.43 -27.28 49.72
N LEU A 33 -0.50 -26.35 49.52
CA LEU A 33 0.52 -26.00 50.52
C LEU A 33 0.40 -24.53 50.95
N ASP A 34 0.17 -24.29 52.24
CA ASP A 34 0.02 -22.94 52.85
C ASP A 34 1.26 -22.05 52.72
N THR A 35 2.42 -22.60 52.37
CA THR A 35 3.67 -21.85 52.17
C THR A 35 3.67 -20.91 50.96
N ARG A 36 2.65 -20.97 50.10
CA ARG A 36 2.56 -20.19 48.85
C ARG A 36 2.40 -18.68 49.03
N ASN A 37 1.90 -18.22 50.19
CA ASN A 37 1.76 -16.81 50.54
C ASN A 37 2.88 -16.29 51.48
N ASN A 38 4.01 -17.00 51.56
CA ASN A 38 5.18 -16.54 52.31
C ASN A 38 6.07 -15.61 51.45
N GLU A 39 6.67 -14.58 52.06
CA GLU A 39 7.51 -13.59 51.38
C GLU A 39 8.71 -14.23 50.64
N LEU A 40 9.23 -15.34 51.17
CA LEU A 40 10.26 -16.15 50.50
C LEU A 40 9.77 -16.69 49.15
N SER A 41 8.57 -17.28 49.11
CA SER A 41 8.01 -17.88 47.89
C SER A 41 7.80 -16.85 46.79
N HIS A 42 7.41 -15.62 47.16
CA HIS A 42 7.33 -14.50 46.22
C HIS A 42 8.70 -14.04 45.72
N ARG A 43 9.75 -14.02 46.57
CA ARG A 43 11.12 -13.74 46.13
C ARG A 43 11.66 -14.80 45.17
N ASP A 44 11.48 -16.07 45.50
CA ASP A 44 11.94 -17.19 44.67
C ASP A 44 11.22 -17.20 43.31
N ALA A 45 9.92 -16.92 43.27
CA ALA A 45 9.16 -16.77 42.03
C ALA A 45 9.64 -15.58 41.17
N LEU A 46 9.98 -14.45 41.79
CA LEU A 46 10.54 -13.29 41.07
C LEU A 46 11.95 -13.59 40.54
N ALA A 47 12.80 -14.27 41.31
CA ALA A 47 14.13 -14.68 40.86
C ALA A 47 14.07 -15.68 39.69
N ALA A 48 13.16 -16.67 39.76
CA ALA A 48 12.92 -17.61 38.66
C ALA A 48 12.39 -16.90 37.39
N ALA A 49 11.48 -15.93 37.55
CA ALA A 49 10.98 -15.14 36.43
C ALA A 49 12.07 -14.26 35.78
N GLN A 50 12.99 -13.69 36.57
CA GLN A 50 14.15 -12.96 36.06
C GLN A 50 15.12 -13.86 35.29
N LEU A 51 15.36 -15.08 35.80
CA LEU A 51 16.25 -16.05 35.15
C LEU A 51 15.70 -16.50 33.79
N GLU A 52 14.42 -16.84 33.70
CA GLU A 52 13.78 -17.20 32.42
C GLU A 52 13.67 -15.99 31.47
N HIS A 53 13.43 -14.77 31.98
CA HIS A 53 13.45 -13.57 31.14
C HIS A 53 14.84 -13.32 30.52
N GLU A 54 15.92 -13.45 31.30
CA GLU A 54 17.29 -13.32 30.79
C GLU A 54 17.66 -14.47 29.83
N ARG A 55 17.21 -15.70 30.11
CA ARG A 55 17.35 -16.85 29.19
C ARG A 55 16.67 -16.59 27.84
N VAL A 56 15.45 -16.07 27.84
CA VAL A 56 14.70 -15.71 26.62
C VAL A 56 15.41 -14.56 25.87
N ARG A 57 15.92 -13.56 26.60
CA ARG A 57 16.71 -12.46 26.02
C ARG A 57 17.99 -12.96 25.35
N GLN A 58 18.74 -13.86 25.99
CA GLN A 58 19.95 -14.47 25.41
C GLN A 58 19.66 -15.45 24.26
N ALA A 59 18.46 -16.03 24.19
CA ALA A 59 17.99 -16.76 23.02
C ALA A 59 17.67 -15.80 21.85
N ALA A 60 16.96 -14.71 22.13
CA ALA A 60 16.61 -13.69 21.14
C ALA A 60 17.85 -13.01 20.52
N ILE A 61 18.85 -12.68 21.33
CA ILE A 61 20.13 -12.11 20.86
C ILE A 61 20.82 -13.08 19.87
N ARG A 62 20.98 -14.35 20.22
CA ARG A 62 21.61 -15.34 19.33
C ARG A 62 20.84 -15.62 18.04
N VAL A 63 19.50 -15.51 18.07
CA VAL A 63 18.67 -15.59 16.86
C VAL A 63 18.84 -14.34 15.99
N TYR A 64 19.01 -13.16 16.59
CA TYR A 64 19.29 -11.91 15.88
C TYR A 64 20.68 -11.94 15.21
N GLU A 65 21.73 -12.35 15.94
CA GLU A 65 23.10 -12.53 15.42
C GLU A 65 23.13 -13.51 14.24
N LEU A 66 22.45 -14.66 14.35
CA LEU A 66 22.32 -15.61 13.24
C LEU A 66 21.57 -15.03 12.03
N HIS A 67 20.58 -14.16 12.25
CA HIS A 67 19.85 -13.51 11.18
C HIS A 67 20.70 -12.45 10.45
N GLU A 68 21.49 -11.66 11.17
CA GLU A 68 22.43 -10.71 10.56
C GLU A 68 23.48 -11.43 9.70
N LEU A 69 24.14 -12.47 10.22
CA LEU A 69 25.09 -13.30 9.46
C LEU A 69 24.46 -13.92 8.20
N GLN A 70 23.20 -14.35 8.27
CA GLN A 70 22.47 -14.86 7.10
C GLN A 70 22.14 -13.76 6.07
N GLU A 71 21.88 -12.53 6.50
CA GLU A 71 21.67 -11.39 5.58
C GLU A 71 22.98 -10.91 4.95
N GLU A 72 24.09 -10.91 5.67
CA GLU A 72 25.41 -10.61 5.11
C GLU A 72 25.84 -11.66 4.07
N HIS A 73 25.69 -12.96 4.38
CA HIS A 73 25.97 -14.04 3.43
C HIS A 73 25.10 -13.94 2.16
N LYS A 74 23.82 -13.54 2.28
CA LYS A 74 22.95 -13.27 1.12
C LYS A 74 23.42 -12.07 0.30
N ARG A 75 24.01 -11.03 0.91
CA ARG A 75 24.57 -9.88 0.18
C ARG A 75 25.78 -10.29 -0.65
N ILE A 76 26.72 -11.04 -0.05
CA ILE A 76 27.92 -11.55 -0.73
C ILE A 76 27.52 -12.41 -1.96
N LEU A 77 26.67 -13.42 -1.78
CA LEU A 77 26.15 -14.26 -2.87
C LEU A 77 25.35 -13.47 -3.95
N ALA A 78 24.81 -12.30 -3.58
CA ALA A 78 24.11 -11.41 -4.49
C ALA A 78 25.03 -10.36 -5.13
N GLU A 79 26.30 -10.27 -4.74
CA GLU A 79 27.33 -9.45 -5.36
C GLU A 79 28.18 -10.29 -6.30
N GLU A 80 28.67 -11.46 -5.85
CA GLU A 80 29.33 -12.47 -6.69
C GLU A 80 28.54 -12.77 -7.99
N ARG A 81 27.23 -13.02 -7.87
CA ARG A 81 26.35 -13.27 -9.02
C ARG A 81 26.28 -12.10 -10.02
N LYS A 82 26.39 -10.85 -9.55
CA LYS A 82 26.43 -9.66 -10.43
C LYS A 82 27.77 -9.58 -11.15
N GLU A 83 28.85 -9.99 -10.49
CA GLU A 83 30.17 -10.04 -11.11
C GLU A 83 30.25 -11.16 -12.14
N GLU A 84 29.75 -12.37 -11.84
CA GLU A 84 29.57 -13.44 -12.84
C GLU A 84 28.75 -12.98 -14.06
N GLU A 85 27.62 -12.29 -13.84
CA GLU A 85 26.77 -11.77 -14.92
C GLU A 85 27.50 -10.70 -15.75
N ARG A 86 28.33 -9.85 -15.11
CA ARG A 86 29.18 -8.88 -15.81
C ARG A 86 30.29 -9.55 -16.63
N LEU A 87 31.06 -10.48 -16.04
CA LEU A 87 32.11 -11.21 -16.77
C LEU A 87 31.52 -11.98 -17.95
N ARG A 88 30.33 -12.58 -17.79
CA ARG A 88 29.61 -13.29 -18.85
C ARG A 88 29.15 -12.35 -19.98
N ALA A 89 28.69 -11.15 -19.64
CA ALA A 89 28.34 -10.13 -20.64
C ALA A 89 29.57 -9.63 -21.41
N GLU A 90 30.69 -9.38 -20.71
CA GLU A 90 31.95 -8.94 -21.31
C GLU A 90 32.54 -10.01 -22.24
N ALA A 91 32.55 -11.27 -21.81
CA ALA A 91 32.96 -12.40 -22.65
C ALA A 91 32.10 -12.55 -23.92
N ALA A 92 30.79 -12.27 -23.84
CA ALA A 92 29.91 -12.30 -25.00
C ALA A 92 30.21 -11.16 -26.00
N VAL A 93 30.53 -9.95 -25.51
CA VAL A 93 30.96 -8.83 -26.37
C VAL A 93 32.28 -9.16 -27.08
N VAL A 94 33.27 -9.71 -26.37
CA VAL A 94 34.56 -10.13 -26.96
C VAL A 94 34.37 -11.23 -28.02
N ALA A 95 33.44 -12.16 -27.80
CA ALA A 95 33.12 -13.21 -28.77
C ALA A 95 32.49 -12.66 -30.07
N GLU A 96 31.53 -11.74 -29.98
CA GLU A 96 30.93 -11.10 -31.17
C GLU A 96 31.91 -10.14 -31.86
N GLU A 97 32.77 -9.42 -31.13
CA GLU A 97 33.87 -8.66 -31.74
C GLU A 97 34.82 -9.55 -32.54
N ARG A 98 35.21 -10.71 -31.99
CA ARG A 98 36.05 -11.68 -32.68
C ARG A 98 35.35 -12.18 -33.95
N ARG A 99 34.07 -12.54 -33.86
CA ARG A 99 33.24 -12.97 -35.01
C ARG A 99 33.16 -11.90 -36.09
N LEU A 100 33.00 -10.62 -35.72
CA LEU A 100 33.01 -9.48 -36.64
C LEU A 100 34.38 -9.27 -37.32
N ARG A 101 35.49 -9.52 -36.61
CA ARG A 101 36.84 -9.48 -37.19
C ARG A 101 37.07 -10.64 -38.16
N GLU A 102 36.66 -11.86 -37.80
CA GLU A 102 36.77 -13.06 -38.65
C GLU A 102 35.89 -12.97 -39.92
N LEU A 103 34.72 -12.33 -39.84
CA LEU A 103 33.90 -12.00 -41.01
C LEU A 103 34.59 -10.96 -41.90
N LYS A 104 35.06 -9.83 -41.35
CA LYS A 104 35.78 -8.80 -42.11
C LYS A 104 37.02 -9.36 -42.82
N ALA A 105 37.77 -10.25 -42.17
CA ALA A 105 38.93 -10.92 -42.75
C ALA A 105 38.59 -11.81 -43.97
N LYS A 106 37.35 -12.31 -44.08
CA LYS A 106 36.87 -13.11 -45.23
C LYS A 106 36.26 -12.27 -46.36
N THR A 107 36.10 -10.96 -46.19
CA THR A 107 35.41 -10.08 -47.16
C THR A 107 36.37 -9.12 -47.89
N VAL A 108 37.69 -9.37 -47.86
CA VAL A 108 38.69 -8.56 -48.58
C VAL A 108 39.38 -9.39 -49.67
N PRO A 109 38.97 -9.25 -50.95
CA PRO A 109 39.73 -9.76 -52.09
C PRO A 109 41.10 -9.09 -52.22
N LYS A 110 42.09 -9.86 -52.68
CA LYS A 110 43.48 -9.40 -52.90
C LYS A 110 43.71 -9.10 -54.38
N LEU A 111 44.33 -7.97 -54.71
CA LEU A 111 44.81 -7.63 -56.06
C LEU A 111 46.29 -7.17 -56.05
N PRO A 112 47.01 -7.22 -57.20
CA PRO A 112 48.48 -7.15 -57.26
C PRO A 112 49.08 -5.72 -57.47
N PRO A 113 50.43 -5.57 -57.50
CA PRO A 113 51.14 -4.28 -57.37
C PRO A 113 51.79 -3.70 -58.66
N GLU A 114 52.58 -2.62 -58.45
CA GLU A 114 53.55 -1.93 -59.36
C GLU A 114 53.00 -0.97 -60.44
N PRO A 115 53.82 0.00 -60.96
CA PRO A 115 55.18 0.43 -60.60
C PRO A 115 55.30 1.95 -60.23
N ALA A 116 56.54 2.47 -60.05
CA ALA A 116 56.86 3.91 -59.84
C ALA A 116 57.59 4.52 -61.06
N PRO A 117 57.59 5.87 -61.27
CA PRO A 117 58.83 6.66 -61.04
C PRO A 117 58.72 8.20 -60.78
N GLN A 118 59.53 8.71 -59.83
CA GLN A 118 60.35 9.96 -59.80
C GLN A 118 59.75 11.36 -60.29
N PRO A 119 60.53 12.46 -60.52
CA PRO A 119 60.60 13.59 -59.54
C PRO A 119 60.48 15.06 -60.09
N ALA A 120 60.65 16.05 -59.18
CA ALA A 120 60.84 17.52 -59.41
C ALA A 120 59.60 18.33 -59.90
N SER A 121 59.45 19.68 -59.82
CA SER A 121 59.99 20.86 -59.06
C SER A 121 59.25 22.14 -59.55
N PRO A 122 59.46 23.41 -59.07
CA PRO A 122 59.60 23.95 -57.70
C PRO A 122 58.83 25.29 -57.43
N ALA A 123 58.95 25.81 -56.20
CA ALA A 123 59.03 27.24 -55.79
C ALA A 123 57.86 28.26 -55.95
N LYS A 124 57.40 28.79 -54.79
CA LYS A 124 57.27 30.24 -54.45
C LYS A 124 57.18 30.39 -52.92
N GLN A 125 58.30 30.66 -52.26
CA GLN A 125 58.79 32.00 -51.83
C GLN A 125 58.18 32.52 -50.52
N GLU A 126 58.90 32.22 -49.43
CA GLU A 126 58.92 32.96 -48.15
C GLU A 126 59.74 34.27 -48.30
N PRO A 127 59.65 35.26 -47.38
CA PRO A 127 60.35 35.23 -46.08
C PRO A 127 59.44 35.61 -44.87
N ALA A 128 59.54 34.98 -43.70
CA ALA A 128 60.61 35.02 -42.68
C ALA A 128 60.74 36.39 -41.98
N LYS A 129 60.65 36.48 -40.64
CA LYS A 129 61.62 36.10 -39.56
C LYS A 129 60.89 36.25 -38.19
N MET A 130 61.32 35.88 -36.97
CA MET A 130 62.49 35.25 -36.29
C MET A 130 62.11 35.00 -34.78
N ASN A 131 62.83 34.33 -33.86
CA ASN A 131 64.01 33.45 -33.83
C ASN A 131 64.01 32.61 -32.52
N GLY A 132 64.68 31.44 -32.48
CA GLY A 132 65.08 30.70 -31.27
C GLY A 132 63.97 29.90 -30.53
N GLY A 133 64.22 28.75 -29.89
CA GLY A 133 65.46 28.00 -29.62
C GLY A 133 65.73 27.82 -28.11
N ALA A 134 65.99 26.64 -27.54
CA ALA A 134 66.15 25.29 -28.11
C ALA A 134 65.82 24.16 -27.10
N THR A 135 65.71 22.92 -27.60
CA THR A 135 65.64 21.61 -26.88
C THR A 135 67.05 21.19 -26.34
N PRO A 136 67.29 20.11 -25.52
CA PRO A 136 66.63 18.78 -25.63
C PRO A 136 66.59 17.74 -24.43
N VAL A 137 65.59 16.83 -24.49
CA VAL A 137 65.68 15.33 -24.40
C VAL A 137 65.98 14.56 -23.07
N SER A 138 65.19 13.47 -22.86
CA SER A 138 65.46 12.21 -22.09
C SER A 138 65.49 12.19 -20.54
N ASN A 139 65.20 11.07 -19.84
CA ASN A 139 64.39 9.87 -20.15
C ASN A 139 64.06 9.01 -18.88
N SER A 140 62.90 8.32 -18.88
CA SER A 140 62.62 6.99 -18.29
C SER A 140 62.68 6.67 -16.77
N LYS A 141 61.70 5.81 -16.37
CA LYS A 141 61.66 4.77 -15.30
C LYS A 141 60.96 5.00 -13.94
N GLN A 142 59.95 4.15 -13.74
CA GLN A 142 59.24 3.61 -12.56
C GLN A 142 60.11 2.71 -11.65
N PRO A 143 59.59 2.09 -10.53
CA PRO A 143 58.43 2.38 -9.66
C PRO A 143 58.76 2.24 -8.13
N GLU A 144 57.74 2.01 -7.28
CA GLU A 144 57.78 1.45 -5.89
C GLU A 144 58.34 2.34 -4.75
N ALA A 145 57.99 2.17 -3.46
CA ALA A 145 56.77 1.65 -2.81
C ALA A 145 56.66 2.13 -1.32
N SER A 146 55.44 2.18 -0.78
CA SER A 146 55.00 2.19 0.64
C SER A 146 55.99 2.47 1.81
N THR A 147 55.63 3.41 2.71
CA THR A 147 55.33 3.15 4.16
C THR A 147 54.96 4.43 4.96
N THR A 148 54.34 4.27 6.14
CA THR A 148 53.94 5.31 7.12
C THR A 148 54.47 4.99 8.52
N PRO A 149 54.86 5.98 9.36
CA PRO A 149 54.06 6.38 10.54
C PRO A 149 53.98 7.94 10.70
N ALA A 150 52.99 8.57 11.36
CA ALA A 150 52.68 8.64 12.82
C ALA A 150 53.84 9.25 13.67
N THR A 151 53.65 10.08 14.72
CA THR A 151 52.51 10.26 15.65
C THR A 151 52.59 11.62 16.39
N GLU A 152 51.47 12.28 16.75
CA GLU A 152 51.23 12.96 18.05
C GLU A 152 49.84 13.63 18.13
N ALA A 153 49.47 14.10 19.34
CA ALA A 153 48.40 13.48 20.11
C ALA A 153 47.88 14.36 21.27
N LYS A 154 46.54 14.48 21.45
CA LYS A 154 45.80 14.39 22.75
C LYS A 154 44.32 14.82 22.68
N LYS A 155 43.50 14.07 23.44
CA LYS A 155 42.18 14.42 24.03
C LYS A 155 42.40 14.56 25.57
N PRO A 156 41.41 14.67 26.50
CA PRO A 156 39.93 14.69 26.38
C PRO A 156 39.22 15.84 27.15
N ALA A 157 37.88 15.93 27.06
CA ALA A 157 36.94 15.91 28.22
C ALA A 157 35.48 16.31 27.89
N GLN A 158 34.54 15.70 28.63
CA GLN A 158 33.11 15.97 28.88
C GLN A 158 32.84 15.39 30.31
N PRO A 159 31.65 15.52 30.95
CA PRO A 159 30.42 16.27 30.64
C PRO A 159 29.95 17.20 31.80
N ALA A 160 28.82 17.92 31.65
CA ALA A 160 27.99 18.35 32.80
C ALA A 160 26.54 18.76 32.43
N ALA A 161 25.58 18.21 33.17
CA ALA A 161 24.21 18.67 33.45
C ALA A 161 23.75 17.92 34.73
N PRO A 162 22.79 18.38 35.55
CA PRO A 162 21.75 19.38 35.29
C PRO A 162 21.69 20.52 36.34
N SER A 163 20.62 21.32 36.31
CA SER A 163 20.24 22.20 37.42
C SER A 163 18.73 22.15 37.65
N ALA A 164 18.31 21.90 38.88
CA ALA A 164 16.93 22.08 39.35
C ALA A 164 16.87 23.29 40.28
N SER A 165 15.71 23.93 40.40
CA SER A 165 15.46 24.99 41.38
C SER A 165 14.12 24.75 42.08
N THR A 166 14.07 25.07 43.37
CA THR A 166 13.00 24.62 44.27
C THR A 166 12.66 25.71 45.28
N THR A 167 11.45 26.29 45.21
CA THR A 167 10.79 27.02 46.31
C THR A 167 9.31 27.27 45.99
N GLY A 168 8.45 27.18 47.01
CA GLY A 168 7.09 27.77 47.02
C GLY A 168 7.05 29.03 47.91
N PRO A 169 5.92 29.40 48.55
CA PRO A 169 4.61 28.72 48.58
C PRO A 169 3.35 29.65 48.56
N PHE A 170 2.16 29.05 48.75
CA PHE A 170 0.98 29.55 49.48
C PHE A 170 0.10 30.73 48.97
N THR A 171 -1.11 30.40 48.51
CA THR A 171 -2.45 31.04 48.74
C THR A 171 -3.46 30.31 47.82
N GLN A 172 -4.55 29.65 48.20
CA GLN A 172 -5.58 29.75 49.25
C GLN A 172 -6.88 30.44 48.77
N ASN A 173 -8.01 29.73 48.92
CA ASN A 173 -9.40 30.08 48.56
C ASN A 173 -9.73 30.16 47.04
N LYS A 174 -10.97 29.91 46.60
CA LYS A 174 -12.23 29.70 47.37
C LYS A 174 -13.13 28.63 46.73
N GLN A 175 -13.89 27.90 47.55
CA GLN A 175 -14.98 27.03 47.10
C GLN A 175 -16.29 27.83 46.95
N SER A 176 -17.19 27.37 46.05
CA SER A 176 -18.62 27.63 46.15
C SER A 176 -19.44 26.62 45.34
N ASN A 177 -19.99 25.58 46.02
CA ASN A 177 -21.28 25.03 45.60
C ASN A 177 -22.37 26.07 45.87
N PRO A 178 -23.52 25.95 45.19
CA PRO A 178 -24.72 25.71 45.99
C PRO A 178 -25.55 24.53 45.45
N PHE A 179 -26.07 23.71 46.36
CA PHE A 179 -27.13 22.75 46.08
C PHE A 179 -28.46 23.47 46.37
N GLY A 180 -29.40 23.48 45.42
CA GLY A 180 -30.62 24.29 45.52
C GLY A 180 -31.80 23.66 44.80
N THR A 181 -32.77 23.18 45.57
CA THR A 181 -33.95 22.42 45.12
C THR A 181 -35.07 23.31 44.56
N THR A 182 -35.65 22.93 43.42
CA THR A 182 -37.07 23.18 43.07
C THR A 182 -37.63 22.04 42.21
N GLN A 183 -38.91 21.71 42.41
CA GLN A 183 -39.64 20.65 41.69
C GLN A 183 -40.20 21.13 40.32
N PRO A 184 -40.60 20.19 39.42
CA PRO A 184 -41.09 20.54 38.09
C PRO A 184 -42.52 21.10 38.10
N SER A 185 -42.75 22.14 37.28
CA SER A 185 -44.08 22.69 37.03
C SER A 185 -44.79 21.93 35.90
N SER A 186 -46.01 21.47 36.14
CA SER A 186 -46.87 20.85 35.13
C SER A 186 -47.64 21.90 34.30
N ARG A 187 -48.00 21.56 33.06
CA ARG A 187 -49.19 22.11 32.39
C ARG A 187 -49.59 21.27 31.16
N SER A 188 -50.71 20.57 31.30
CA SER A 188 -51.56 20.11 30.19
C SER A 188 -52.88 20.91 30.22
N PRO A 189 -53.55 21.05 29.08
CA PRO A 189 -54.94 20.59 28.95
C PRO A 189 -55.01 19.48 27.87
N PHE A 190 -55.81 18.41 28.01
CA PHE A 190 -57.27 18.34 27.86
C PHE A 190 -57.75 18.99 26.53
N GLN A 191 -58.57 18.34 25.69
CA GLN A 191 -59.74 17.51 26.05
C GLN A 191 -60.08 16.46 24.95
N ASN A 192 -60.71 15.34 25.33
CA ASN A 192 -61.34 14.35 24.42
C ASN A 192 -62.81 14.73 24.13
N PRO A 193 -63.42 14.24 23.03
CA PRO A 193 -64.24 13.01 23.12
C PRO A 193 -64.17 12.11 21.85
N ASN A 194 -64.85 10.95 21.73
CA ASN A 194 -65.11 9.79 22.61
C ASN A 194 -66.05 8.81 21.85
N ALA A 195 -65.76 7.49 21.83
CA ALA A 195 -66.68 6.38 21.42
C ALA A 195 -67.19 6.39 19.94
N ALA A 196 -67.70 5.30 19.32
CA ALA A 196 -67.71 3.86 19.65
C ALA A 196 -67.92 2.95 18.40
N VAL A 197 -67.38 1.72 18.47
CA VAL A 197 -67.92 0.42 17.98
C VAL A 197 -68.70 0.33 16.63
N THR A 198 -68.17 -0.43 15.65
CA THR A 198 -68.84 -1.64 15.08
C THR A 198 -67.95 -2.50 14.16
N GLN A 199 -68.16 -3.81 14.23
CA GLN A 199 -67.92 -4.88 13.23
C GLN A 199 -69.22 -5.76 13.25
N PRO A 200 -69.45 -6.84 12.45
CA PRO A 200 -68.59 -7.53 11.47
C PRO A 200 -69.29 -7.89 10.13
N ALA A 201 -68.71 -8.84 9.36
CA ALA A 201 -69.33 -9.65 8.28
C ALA A 201 -69.65 -8.94 6.93
N SER A 202 -69.70 -9.59 5.75
CA SER A 202 -69.39 -10.97 5.32
C SER A 202 -69.00 -11.06 3.83
N ALA A 203 -68.42 -12.20 3.40
CA ALA A 203 -68.28 -12.65 2.00
C ALA A 203 -69.62 -13.32 1.51
N PRO A 204 -69.82 -13.91 0.29
CA PRO A 204 -68.81 -14.40 -0.70
C PRO A 204 -69.16 -14.33 -2.22
N ALA A 205 -68.22 -14.83 -3.05
CA ALA A 205 -68.43 -15.54 -4.35
C ALA A 205 -69.09 -14.79 -5.56
N ALA A 206 -69.15 -15.33 -6.79
CA ALA A 206 -68.15 -16.02 -7.65
C ALA A 206 -68.78 -16.37 -9.04
N THR A 207 -68.03 -16.29 -10.16
CA THR A 207 -68.20 -17.13 -11.40
C THR A 207 -67.04 -16.89 -12.40
N LYS A 208 -66.35 -17.92 -12.94
CA LYS A 208 -66.50 -18.59 -14.28
C LYS A 208 -66.18 -17.67 -15.50
N THR A 209 -65.52 -18.08 -16.61
CA THR A 209 -65.26 -19.42 -17.22
C THR A 209 -63.83 -19.61 -17.81
N THR A 210 -63.51 -20.87 -18.13
CA THR A 210 -62.35 -21.50 -18.82
C THR A 210 -62.55 -21.62 -20.37
N PRO A 211 -61.70 -22.32 -21.18
CA PRO A 211 -60.23 -22.59 -21.17
C PRO A 211 -59.48 -22.55 -22.55
N GLN A 212 -58.13 -22.65 -22.51
CA GLN A 212 -57.24 -23.34 -23.52
C GLN A 212 -57.05 -22.71 -24.93
N PRO A 213 -56.06 -23.16 -25.77
CA PRO A 213 -55.18 -24.34 -25.65
C PRO A 213 -53.65 -24.11 -25.55
N VAL A 214 -52.98 -25.24 -25.34
CA VAL A 214 -51.56 -25.44 -25.02
C VAL A 214 -50.64 -25.37 -26.26
N SER A 215 -49.41 -24.87 -26.10
CA SER A 215 -48.27 -25.19 -26.97
C SER A 215 -47.10 -25.75 -26.16
N LYS A 216 -46.36 -26.74 -26.70
CA LYS A 216 -45.31 -27.49 -25.98
C LYS A 216 -44.01 -26.69 -25.78
N PRO A 217 -43.20 -27.01 -24.74
CA PRO A 217 -41.97 -26.29 -24.44
C PRO A 217 -40.85 -26.60 -25.45
N ALA A 218 -40.16 -25.56 -25.91
CA ALA A 218 -38.87 -25.69 -26.58
C ALA A 218 -37.75 -25.77 -25.54
N THR A 219 -36.84 -26.74 -25.67
CA THR A 219 -35.69 -26.91 -24.78
C THR A 219 -34.60 -25.86 -25.05
N SER A 220 -34.73 -24.68 -24.48
CA SER A 220 -33.64 -23.71 -24.39
C SER A 220 -32.59 -24.22 -23.39
N ALA A 221 -31.48 -24.75 -23.91
CA ALA A 221 -30.39 -25.29 -23.10
C ALA A 221 -29.84 -24.25 -22.11
N SER A 222 -29.52 -24.69 -20.90
CA SER A 222 -28.90 -23.87 -19.86
C SER A 222 -27.46 -23.50 -20.24
N GLN A 223 -27.29 -22.44 -21.03
CA GLN A 223 -25.98 -21.85 -21.25
C GLN A 223 -25.44 -21.35 -19.90
N PRO A 224 -24.21 -21.73 -19.50
CA PRO A 224 -23.61 -21.16 -18.31
C PRO A 224 -23.42 -19.66 -18.53
N VAL A 225 -23.78 -18.84 -17.54
CA VAL A 225 -23.54 -17.39 -17.58
C VAL A 225 -22.04 -17.15 -17.52
N GLN A 226 -21.41 -17.11 -18.70
CA GLN A 226 -19.99 -16.79 -18.84
C GLN A 226 -19.75 -15.38 -18.31
N ALA A 227 -19.08 -15.28 -17.15
CA ALA A 227 -18.65 -14.02 -16.59
C ALA A 227 -17.64 -13.35 -17.54
N LYS A 228 -18.12 -12.42 -18.39
CA LYS A 228 -17.35 -11.78 -19.47
C LYS A 228 -15.95 -11.32 -19.02
N PRO A 229 -14.87 -11.92 -19.52
CA PRO A 229 -13.51 -11.43 -19.38
C PRO A 229 -13.02 -10.83 -20.71
N ALA A 230 -13.81 -9.91 -21.28
CA ALA A 230 -13.65 -9.48 -22.68
C ALA A 230 -13.67 -7.94 -22.83
N ALA A 231 -12.47 -7.36 -22.97
CA ALA A 231 -12.16 -6.16 -23.76
C ALA A 231 -12.98 -4.86 -23.55
N SER A 232 -13.70 -4.66 -22.45
CA SER A 232 -13.94 -3.31 -21.96
C SER A 232 -12.57 -2.72 -21.58
N VAL A 233 -12.05 -1.81 -22.42
CA VAL A 233 -10.72 -1.20 -22.24
C VAL A 233 -10.58 -0.68 -20.82
N ASP A 234 -9.53 -1.12 -20.10
CA ASP A 234 -9.25 -0.67 -18.75
C ASP A 234 -8.82 0.81 -18.77
N ARG A 235 -9.84 1.67 -18.72
CA ARG A 235 -9.71 3.12 -18.85
C ARG A 235 -8.83 3.69 -17.73
N TYR A 236 -8.87 3.12 -16.54
CA TYR A 236 -7.98 3.47 -15.44
C TYR A 236 -6.52 3.09 -15.72
N ALA A 237 -6.25 1.94 -16.33
CA ALA A 237 -4.90 1.58 -16.77
C ALA A 237 -4.38 2.51 -17.88
N GLN A 238 -5.24 2.93 -18.83
CA GLN A 238 -4.88 3.95 -19.83
C GLN A 238 -4.55 5.30 -19.19
N ILE A 239 -5.43 5.82 -18.32
CA ILE A 239 -5.19 7.06 -17.57
C ILE A 239 -3.86 6.96 -16.81
N HIS A 240 -3.54 5.82 -16.20
CA HIS A 240 -2.24 5.61 -15.54
C HIS A 240 -1.04 5.63 -16.50
N GLN A 241 -1.20 5.22 -17.76
CA GLN A 241 -0.16 5.32 -18.79
C GLN A 241 0.04 6.78 -19.27
N GLU A 242 -1.03 7.53 -19.56
CA GLU A 242 -0.91 8.95 -19.90
C GLU A 242 -0.34 9.76 -18.71
N LEU A 243 -0.73 9.44 -17.48
CA LEU A 243 -0.14 9.99 -16.24
C LEU A 243 1.32 9.55 -16.00
N LYS A 244 1.87 8.58 -16.74
CA LYS A 244 3.33 8.32 -16.81
C LYS A 244 3.97 9.17 -17.91
N LYS A 245 3.36 9.26 -19.10
CA LYS A 245 3.80 10.07 -20.24
C LYS A 245 3.94 11.55 -19.86
N LEU A 246 2.86 12.20 -19.42
CA LEU A 246 2.83 13.58 -18.91
C LEU A 246 3.96 13.89 -17.92
N ARG A 247 4.31 12.94 -17.03
CA ARG A 247 5.40 13.13 -16.05
C ARG A 247 6.79 13.07 -16.66
N ARG A 248 7.02 12.28 -17.71
CA ARG A 248 8.28 12.29 -18.47
C ARG A 248 8.39 13.56 -19.30
N ASP A 249 7.31 13.93 -19.96
CA ASP A 249 7.28 15.04 -20.93
C ASP A 249 7.53 16.39 -20.21
N LEU A 250 6.84 16.66 -19.10
CA LEU A 250 7.12 17.84 -18.27
C LEU A 250 8.50 17.80 -17.61
N GLN A 251 9.02 16.61 -17.25
CA GLN A 251 10.39 16.49 -16.75
C GLN A 251 11.42 16.82 -17.82
N ALA A 252 11.21 16.41 -19.07
CA ALA A 252 12.04 16.81 -20.21
C ALA A 252 11.96 18.32 -20.45
N GLN A 253 10.74 18.88 -20.55
CA GLN A 253 10.52 20.33 -20.71
C GLN A 253 11.18 21.16 -19.60
N SER A 254 11.19 20.68 -18.35
CA SER A 254 11.84 21.38 -17.22
C SER A 254 13.38 21.38 -17.27
N LYS A 255 14.00 20.57 -18.14
CA LYS A 255 15.45 20.55 -18.36
C LYS A 255 15.91 21.50 -19.48
N VAL A 256 15.01 21.87 -20.40
CA VAL A 256 15.30 22.76 -21.53
C VAL A 256 15.78 24.14 -21.02
N ALA A 257 16.75 24.74 -21.70
CA ALA A 257 17.22 26.09 -21.39
C ALA A 257 16.09 27.12 -21.54
N GLY A 258 16.06 28.15 -20.69
CA GLY A 258 14.98 29.15 -20.68
C GLY A 258 13.60 28.67 -20.21
N SER A 259 13.41 27.37 -19.94
CA SER A 259 12.10 26.82 -19.58
C SER A 259 11.55 27.41 -18.26
N PRO A 260 10.31 27.97 -18.24
CA PRO A 260 9.70 28.53 -17.03
C PRO A 260 9.38 27.47 -15.96
N LEU A 261 9.41 26.19 -16.34
CA LEU A 261 9.24 25.05 -15.44
C LEU A 261 10.53 24.66 -14.69
N LYS A 262 11.69 25.14 -15.15
CA LYS A 262 13.00 24.81 -14.55
C LYS A 262 13.07 25.32 -13.11
N GLY A 263 13.49 24.44 -12.19
CA GLY A 263 13.41 24.69 -10.74
C GLY A 263 11.99 24.62 -10.18
N LYS A 264 11.06 25.45 -10.68
CA LYS A 264 9.69 25.59 -10.17
C LYS A 264 8.91 24.26 -10.11
N LEU A 265 8.98 23.44 -11.17
CA LEU A 265 8.36 22.10 -11.21
C LEU A 265 8.88 21.17 -10.09
N GLY A 266 10.18 21.29 -9.77
CA GLY A 266 10.82 20.51 -8.70
C GLY A 266 10.43 21.01 -7.30
N ALA A 267 10.33 22.33 -7.13
CA ALA A 267 9.91 22.97 -5.88
C ALA A 267 8.47 22.59 -5.51
N ALA A 268 7.49 22.86 -6.39
CA ALA A 268 6.08 22.54 -6.13
C ALA A 268 5.85 21.04 -5.89
N ARG A 269 6.56 20.16 -6.63
CA ARG A 269 6.55 18.71 -6.38
C ARG A 269 7.09 18.34 -5.00
N ARG A 270 8.18 18.99 -4.54
CA ARG A 270 8.78 18.75 -3.23
C ARG A 270 7.83 19.21 -2.12
N GLU A 271 7.28 20.41 -2.24
CA GLU A 271 6.35 21.00 -1.29
C GLU A 271 5.11 20.14 -1.09
N ILE A 272 4.40 19.79 -2.17
CA ILE A 272 3.21 18.93 -2.10
C ILE A 272 3.55 17.58 -1.44
N ARG A 273 4.70 16.98 -1.76
CA ARG A 273 5.12 15.71 -1.13
C ARG A 273 5.39 15.87 0.37
N VAL A 274 6.03 16.97 0.79
CA VAL A 274 6.32 17.25 2.21
C VAL A 274 5.03 17.53 2.97
N ALA A 275 4.13 18.35 2.43
CA ALA A 275 2.84 18.66 3.04
C ALA A 275 1.98 17.40 3.19
N ILE A 276 1.94 16.51 2.20
CA ILE A 276 1.23 15.22 2.32
C ILE A 276 1.85 14.32 3.40
N GLY A 277 3.17 14.34 3.56
CA GLY A 277 3.86 13.65 4.66
C GLY A 277 3.64 14.26 6.05
N GLN A 278 3.09 15.47 6.13
CA GLN A 278 2.72 16.17 7.38
C GLN A 278 1.25 15.95 7.76
N LEU A 279 0.49 15.15 7.00
CA LEU A 279 -0.90 14.82 7.33
C LEU A 279 -0.94 13.86 8.52
N THR A 280 -1.57 14.30 9.61
CA THR A 280 -1.58 13.62 10.91
C THR A 280 -2.98 13.53 11.52
N ALA A 281 -3.15 12.66 12.51
CA ALA A 281 -4.38 12.56 13.29
C ALA A 281 -4.46 13.68 14.35
N GLY A 282 -4.90 14.87 13.95
CA GLY A 282 -5.05 16.01 14.85
C GLY A 282 -6.07 17.04 14.36
N LYS A 283 -6.92 17.55 15.27
CA LYS A 283 -7.93 18.57 14.96
C LYS A 283 -7.23 19.88 14.57
N GLY A 284 -7.41 20.31 13.32
CA GLY A 284 -6.80 21.54 12.77
C GLY A 284 -5.33 21.42 12.34
N ALA A 285 -4.59 20.39 12.76
CA ALA A 285 -3.18 20.18 12.40
C ALA A 285 -2.94 20.16 10.88
N ASN A 286 -3.89 19.58 10.13
CA ASN A 286 -3.80 19.44 8.68
C ASN A 286 -4.09 20.73 7.90
N ASN A 287 -4.53 21.82 8.54
CA ASN A 287 -4.90 23.07 7.85
C ASN A 287 -3.69 23.69 7.11
N GLN A 288 -2.50 23.70 7.73
CA GLN A 288 -1.26 24.20 7.12
C GLN A 288 -0.85 23.36 5.88
N PRO A 289 -0.75 22.02 5.96
CA PRO A 289 -0.58 21.15 4.80
C PRO A 289 -1.61 21.35 3.68
N ILE A 290 -2.90 21.40 4.02
CA ILE A 290 -4.00 21.60 3.06
C ILE A 290 -3.81 22.91 2.31
N ASN A 291 -3.58 24.03 3.01
CA ASN A 291 -3.48 25.34 2.41
C ASN A 291 -2.28 25.46 1.45
N LYS A 292 -1.13 24.85 1.79
CA LYS A 292 0.05 24.82 0.90
C LYS A 292 -0.23 24.05 -0.39
N ILE A 293 -0.86 22.88 -0.29
CA ILE A 293 -1.20 22.05 -1.45
C ILE A 293 -2.24 22.75 -2.32
N THR A 294 -3.29 23.32 -1.72
CA THR A 294 -4.32 24.10 -2.42
C THR A 294 -3.72 25.33 -3.10
N GLY A 295 -2.79 26.03 -2.45
CA GLY A 295 -2.04 27.16 -3.03
C GLY A 295 -1.25 26.74 -4.27
N ALA A 296 -0.38 25.74 -4.15
CA ALA A 296 0.42 25.23 -5.28
C ALA A 296 -0.44 24.71 -6.45
N LEU A 297 -1.64 24.18 -6.18
CA LEU A 297 -2.60 23.79 -7.20
C LEU A 297 -3.28 25.00 -7.87
N LYS A 298 -3.65 26.03 -7.11
CA LYS A 298 -4.18 27.30 -7.65
C LYS A 298 -3.18 28.00 -8.56
N GLU A 299 -1.93 28.18 -8.12
CA GLU A 299 -0.91 28.86 -8.92
C GLU A 299 -0.60 28.16 -10.25
N ALA A 300 -0.73 26.82 -10.28
CA ALA A 300 -0.59 26.02 -11.49
C ALA A 300 -1.82 26.06 -12.41
N LEU A 301 -3.02 26.27 -11.86
CA LEU A 301 -4.27 26.41 -12.61
C LEU A 301 -4.44 27.82 -13.18
N GLU A 302 -4.10 28.84 -12.39
CA GLU A 302 -4.08 30.26 -12.77
C GLU A 302 -2.96 30.63 -13.75
N GLY A 303 -2.10 29.67 -14.14
CA GLY A 303 -1.04 29.89 -15.13
C GLY A 303 0.15 30.73 -14.65
N ARG A 304 0.26 31.07 -13.35
CA ARG A 304 1.38 31.84 -12.77
C ARG A 304 2.75 31.20 -13.04
N ILE A 305 2.76 29.90 -13.28
CA ILE A 305 3.88 29.15 -13.84
C ILE A 305 3.44 28.65 -15.21
N PRO A 306 3.87 29.31 -16.31
CA PRO A 306 3.48 28.91 -17.66
C PRO A 306 3.84 27.44 -17.95
N SER A 307 2.86 26.70 -18.44
CA SER A 307 2.99 25.30 -18.86
C SER A 307 2.08 25.07 -20.07
N PRO A 308 2.42 24.17 -21.00
CA PRO A 308 1.60 23.95 -22.19
C PRO A 308 0.20 23.45 -21.80
N PRO A 309 -0.86 23.82 -22.53
CA PRO A 309 -2.19 23.25 -22.36
C PRO A 309 -2.18 21.76 -22.70
N ILE A 310 -3.01 20.98 -22.02
CA ILE A 310 -3.23 19.56 -22.32
C ILE A 310 -4.72 19.21 -22.22
N ASP A 311 -5.21 18.38 -23.15
CA ASP A 311 -6.57 17.84 -23.10
C ASP A 311 -6.79 17.05 -21.82
N VAL A 312 -7.88 17.37 -21.12
CA VAL A 312 -8.24 16.74 -19.84
C VAL A 312 -8.97 15.41 -20.07
N SER A 313 -9.58 15.20 -21.24
CA SER A 313 -10.32 13.97 -21.57
C SER A 313 -9.45 12.71 -21.43
N ALA A 314 -8.16 12.83 -21.75
CA ALA A 314 -7.15 11.79 -21.60
C ALA A 314 -7.00 11.26 -20.14
N PHE A 315 -7.40 12.05 -19.13
CA PHE A 315 -7.17 11.75 -17.70
C PHE A 315 -8.44 11.39 -16.92
N VAL A 316 -9.61 11.39 -17.55
CA VAL A 316 -10.91 11.03 -16.93
C VAL A 316 -11.51 9.76 -17.53
N VAL A 317 -12.40 9.09 -16.79
CA VAL A 317 -13.07 7.88 -17.25
C VAL A 317 -14.18 8.21 -18.24
N ASP A 318 -15.14 9.03 -17.80
CA ASP A 318 -16.30 9.42 -18.60
C ASP A 318 -15.94 10.57 -19.55
N LYS A 319 -16.54 10.57 -20.75
CA LYS A 319 -16.57 11.77 -21.60
C LYS A 319 -17.48 12.80 -20.94
N ARG A 320 -17.03 14.05 -20.87
CA ARG A 320 -17.73 15.16 -20.18
C ARG A 320 -17.93 16.30 -21.17
N GLU A 321 -19.16 16.73 -21.36
CA GLU A 321 -19.48 17.94 -22.12
C GLU A 321 -19.43 19.19 -21.24
N PRO A 322 -19.30 20.41 -21.80
CA PRO A 322 -19.33 21.65 -21.03
C PRO A 322 -20.60 21.75 -20.16
N VAL A 323 -20.45 22.29 -18.95
CA VAL A 323 -21.55 22.44 -17.98
C VAL A 323 -21.69 23.91 -17.61
N GLU A 324 -22.90 24.46 -17.74
CA GLU A 324 -23.20 25.84 -17.35
C GLU A 324 -22.85 26.09 -15.86
N GLY A 325 -22.24 27.24 -15.57
CA GLY A 325 -21.74 27.58 -14.23
C GLY A 325 -20.50 26.79 -13.75
N SER A 326 -19.92 25.90 -14.57
CA SER A 326 -18.62 25.27 -14.26
C SER A 326 -17.47 26.26 -14.45
N ALA A 327 -16.63 26.43 -13.42
CA ALA A 327 -15.50 27.35 -13.45
C ALA A 327 -14.44 27.00 -14.53
N ASN A 328 -14.29 25.72 -14.86
CA ASN A 328 -13.44 25.25 -15.96
C ASN A 328 -14.30 24.44 -16.95
N ASN A 329 -14.38 24.90 -18.20
CA ASN A 329 -15.16 24.24 -19.27
C ASN A 329 -14.34 23.95 -20.54
N ASP A 330 -13.21 24.62 -20.74
CA ASP A 330 -12.30 24.43 -21.87
C ASP A 330 -11.89 22.97 -22.04
N THR A 331 -11.57 22.55 -23.27
CA THR A 331 -11.07 21.19 -23.54
C THR A 331 -9.72 20.93 -22.87
N THR A 332 -8.92 21.97 -22.67
CA THR A 332 -7.57 21.86 -22.10
C THR A 332 -7.44 22.55 -20.74
N LEU A 333 -6.53 22.05 -19.90
CA LEU A 333 -6.05 22.73 -18.70
C LEU A 333 -4.51 22.84 -18.72
N PRO A 334 -3.90 23.69 -17.88
CA PRO A 334 -2.45 23.75 -17.74
C PRO A 334 -1.88 22.37 -17.35
N SER A 335 -0.93 21.86 -18.14
CA SER A 335 -0.31 20.56 -17.90
C SER A 335 0.37 20.46 -16.53
N LEU A 336 0.88 21.56 -15.98
CA LEU A 336 1.40 21.63 -14.62
C LEU A 336 0.33 21.33 -13.56
N PHE A 337 -0.90 21.82 -13.71
CA PHE A 337 -1.99 21.56 -12.76
C PHE A 337 -2.33 20.05 -12.73
N ILE A 338 -2.53 19.44 -13.91
CA ILE A 338 -2.77 17.98 -14.01
C ILE A 338 -1.58 17.18 -13.46
N TYR A 339 -0.35 17.65 -13.67
CA TYR A 339 0.85 17.06 -13.07
C TYR A 339 0.88 17.17 -11.55
N LEU A 340 0.52 18.30 -10.96
CA LEU A 340 0.51 18.46 -9.50
C LEU A 340 -0.64 17.65 -8.86
N ILE A 341 -1.83 17.58 -9.46
CA ILE A 341 -2.90 16.65 -9.05
C ILE A 341 -2.42 15.19 -9.11
N ASN A 342 -1.66 14.81 -10.14
CA ASN A 342 -1.03 13.49 -10.29
C ASN A 342 0.03 13.22 -9.21
N ILE A 343 0.80 14.24 -8.77
CA ILE A 343 1.70 14.15 -7.62
C ILE A 343 0.92 14.03 -6.30
N CYS A 344 -0.14 14.82 -6.08
CA CYS A 344 -1.02 14.73 -4.90
C CYS A 344 -1.59 13.32 -4.74
N ALA A 345 -2.21 12.80 -5.80
CA ALA A 345 -2.76 11.46 -5.82
C ALA A 345 -1.71 10.36 -5.66
N LYS A 346 -0.46 10.59 -6.08
CA LYS A 346 0.67 9.70 -5.76
C LYS A 346 1.11 9.78 -4.30
N GLY A 347 1.03 10.95 -3.67
CA GLY A 347 1.31 11.13 -2.24
C GLY A 347 0.26 10.42 -1.37
N ILE A 348 -1.02 10.63 -1.68
CA ILE A 348 -2.16 9.99 -0.99
C ILE A 348 -2.01 8.46 -0.95
N VAL A 349 -1.82 7.83 -2.13
CA VAL A 349 -1.62 6.37 -2.23
C VAL A 349 -0.36 5.90 -1.49
N ASN A 350 0.70 6.71 -1.48
CA ASN A 350 1.92 6.38 -0.73
C ASN A 350 1.71 6.46 0.80
N GLN A 351 0.97 7.44 1.33
CA GLN A 351 0.67 7.50 2.78
C GLN A 351 -0.27 6.38 3.23
N PHE A 352 -1.26 6.01 2.41
CA PHE A 352 -2.07 4.82 2.68
C PHE A 352 -1.22 3.55 2.75
N ILE A 353 -0.22 3.40 1.88
CA ILE A 353 0.71 2.26 1.90
C ILE A 353 1.64 2.29 3.13
N ASN A 354 2.26 3.44 3.42
CA ASN A 354 3.30 3.56 4.44
C ASN A 354 2.71 3.61 5.86
N GLU A 355 1.85 4.60 6.13
CA GLU A 355 1.28 4.85 7.46
C GLU A 355 0.09 3.92 7.72
N GLY A 356 -0.80 3.81 6.72
CA GLY A 356 -2.03 3.03 6.81
C GLY A 356 -1.80 1.52 6.95
N GLY A 357 -0.66 1.00 6.50
CA GLY A 357 -0.30 -0.41 6.64
C GLY A 357 0.00 -0.80 8.08
N ALA A 358 0.83 -0.01 8.78
CA ALA A 358 1.14 -0.21 10.19
C ALA A 358 0.02 0.28 11.13
N ASN A 359 -0.68 1.35 10.76
CA ASN A 359 -1.77 1.94 11.54
C ASN A 359 -2.96 2.32 10.63
N PRO A 360 -3.95 1.43 10.44
CA PRO A 360 -5.12 1.71 9.61
C PRO A 360 -5.89 2.99 9.98
N LYS A 361 -5.83 3.43 11.25
CA LYS A 361 -6.47 4.68 11.70
C LYS A 361 -5.81 5.93 11.10
N ALA A 362 -4.53 5.86 10.70
CA ALA A 362 -3.84 6.94 10.01
C ALA A 362 -4.36 7.19 8.58
N ALA A 363 -5.10 6.25 7.99
CA ALA A 363 -5.76 6.45 6.70
C ALA A 363 -6.92 7.48 6.78
N ASP A 364 -7.53 7.67 7.96
CA ASP A 364 -8.70 8.54 8.10
C ASP A 364 -8.43 10.03 7.74
N PRO A 365 -7.40 10.72 8.29
CA PRO A 365 -7.08 12.10 7.92
C PRO A 365 -6.61 12.22 6.45
N VAL A 366 -5.94 11.21 5.90
CA VAL A 366 -5.51 11.20 4.48
C VAL A 366 -6.73 11.06 3.56
N GLY A 367 -7.73 10.27 3.94
CA GLY A 367 -9.02 10.18 3.26
C GLY A 367 -9.80 11.50 3.30
N VAL A 368 -9.84 12.19 4.45
CA VAL A 368 -10.43 13.54 4.58
C VAL A 368 -9.72 14.56 3.69
N PHE A 369 -8.38 14.56 3.66
CA PHE A 369 -7.59 15.41 2.79
C PHE A 369 -7.89 15.17 1.30
N ALA A 370 -7.89 13.89 0.87
CA ALA A 370 -8.19 13.51 -0.51
C ALA A 370 -9.63 13.96 -0.89
N ALA A 371 -10.60 13.70 -0.03
CA ALA A 371 -11.98 14.16 -0.20
C ALA A 371 -12.08 15.70 -0.28
N HIS A 372 -11.30 16.44 0.50
CA HIS A 372 -11.30 17.91 0.47
C HIS A 372 -10.79 18.47 -0.86
N ILE A 373 -9.66 17.97 -1.36
CA ILE A 373 -9.04 18.45 -2.61
C ILE A 373 -9.90 18.09 -3.82
N PHE A 374 -10.29 16.83 -3.97
CA PHE A 374 -11.05 16.39 -5.15
C PHE A 374 -12.50 16.90 -5.20
N SER A 375 -13.01 17.48 -4.11
CA SER A 375 -14.33 18.13 -4.06
C SER A 375 -14.30 19.66 -4.22
N ALA A 376 -13.12 20.30 -4.24
CA ALA A 376 -13.01 21.75 -4.40
C ALA A 376 -13.49 22.20 -5.80
N LYS A 377 -14.47 23.11 -5.85
CA LYS A 377 -15.14 23.54 -7.11
C LYS A 377 -14.14 24.11 -8.14
N GLU A 378 -13.18 24.88 -7.66
CA GLU A 378 -12.04 25.42 -8.41
C GLU A 378 -11.19 24.36 -9.13
N PHE A 379 -11.10 23.13 -8.61
CA PHE A 379 -10.35 22.02 -9.19
C PHE A 379 -11.22 21.02 -9.97
N GLN A 380 -12.50 21.34 -10.19
CA GLN A 380 -13.39 20.55 -11.03
C GLN A 380 -13.23 20.94 -12.50
N TRP A 381 -13.37 19.95 -13.38
CA TRP A 381 -13.41 20.14 -14.83
C TRP A 381 -14.76 19.67 -15.34
N ARG A 382 -15.50 20.56 -16.01
CA ARG A 382 -16.87 20.33 -16.51
C ARG A 382 -17.80 19.82 -15.40
N GLY A 383 -17.88 20.57 -14.31
CA GLY A 383 -18.73 20.29 -13.13
C GLY A 383 -18.40 19.03 -12.33
N LEU A 384 -17.28 18.35 -12.62
CA LEU A 384 -16.94 17.05 -12.04
C LEU A 384 -15.48 16.99 -11.56
N SER A 385 -15.22 16.16 -10.54
CA SER A 385 -13.89 15.98 -9.94
C SER A 385 -12.88 15.33 -10.89
N LEU A 386 -11.59 15.57 -10.67
CA LEU A 386 -10.49 14.83 -11.32
C LEU A 386 -10.07 13.59 -10.51
N ILE A 387 -11.01 12.98 -9.78
CA ILE A 387 -10.77 11.82 -8.90
C ILE A 387 -10.21 10.61 -9.65
N ASP A 388 -10.49 10.51 -10.95
CA ASP A 388 -10.02 9.45 -11.86
C ASP A 388 -8.48 9.35 -11.85
N ILE A 389 -7.77 10.46 -11.62
CA ILE A 389 -6.31 10.52 -11.50
C ILE A 389 -5.79 9.80 -10.23
N LEU A 390 -6.61 9.71 -9.18
CA LEU A 390 -6.37 8.91 -7.98
C LEU A 390 -6.83 7.45 -8.17
N MET A 391 -8.02 7.24 -8.72
CA MET A 391 -8.56 5.90 -8.95
C MET A 391 -7.73 5.08 -9.94
N ALA A 392 -7.16 5.72 -10.97
CA ALA A 392 -6.19 5.11 -11.89
C ALA A 392 -4.92 4.60 -11.18
N LYS A 393 -4.57 5.14 -10.01
CA LYS A 393 -3.45 4.63 -9.19
C LYS A 393 -3.93 3.48 -8.30
N TYR A 394 -5.07 3.68 -7.64
CA TYR A 394 -5.72 2.67 -6.79
C TYR A 394 -5.92 1.34 -7.53
N ARG A 395 -6.50 1.41 -8.75
CA ARG A 395 -6.65 0.29 -9.69
C ARG A 395 -5.36 -0.51 -9.90
N MET A 396 -4.22 0.17 -9.93
CA MET A 396 -2.92 -0.42 -10.25
C MET A 396 -2.16 -0.93 -9.02
N VAL A 397 -2.44 -0.41 -7.82
CA VAL A 397 -1.77 -0.83 -6.57
C VAL A 397 -2.61 -1.78 -5.72
N CYS A 398 -3.95 -1.74 -5.84
CA CYS A 398 -4.89 -2.66 -5.20
C CYS A 398 -6.01 -3.05 -6.20
N PRO A 399 -5.70 -3.91 -7.19
CA PRO A 399 -6.64 -4.36 -8.23
C PRO A 399 -7.92 -5.03 -7.71
N VAL A 400 -7.87 -5.68 -6.54
CA VAL A 400 -8.99 -6.48 -6.00
C VAL A 400 -10.23 -5.63 -5.70
N LEU A 401 -10.06 -4.35 -5.34
CA LEU A 401 -11.14 -3.37 -5.18
C LEU A 401 -11.93 -3.11 -6.47
N PHE A 402 -11.35 -3.46 -7.62
CA PHE A 402 -11.90 -3.27 -8.97
C PHE A 402 -12.32 -4.62 -9.59
N GLY A 403 -12.42 -5.69 -8.79
CA GLY A 403 -12.86 -7.01 -9.23
C GLY A 403 -11.80 -7.86 -9.94
N TYR A 404 -10.53 -7.44 -9.95
CA TYR A 404 -9.44 -8.27 -10.46
C TYR A 404 -9.08 -9.37 -9.46
N ARG A 405 -8.78 -10.55 -9.97
CA ARG A 405 -8.48 -11.77 -9.20
C ARG A 405 -7.18 -12.40 -9.71
N GLY A 406 -6.54 -13.23 -8.89
CA GLY A 406 -5.30 -13.90 -9.27
C GLY A 406 -4.73 -14.77 -8.16
N ASN A 407 -4.12 -15.88 -8.57
CA ASN A 407 -3.47 -16.85 -7.69
C ASN A 407 -2.08 -16.36 -7.27
N ASP A 408 -1.91 -16.08 -5.97
CA ASP A 408 -0.69 -15.60 -5.32
C ASP A 408 0.54 -16.54 -5.43
N LYS A 409 0.32 -17.81 -5.80
CA LYS A 409 1.40 -18.77 -6.11
C LYS A 409 1.98 -18.61 -7.52
N THR A 410 1.38 -17.77 -8.37
CA THR A 410 1.80 -17.57 -9.77
C THR A 410 2.27 -16.13 -10.02
N GLU A 411 3.30 -15.93 -10.86
CA GLU A 411 3.74 -14.56 -11.21
C GLU A 411 2.61 -13.73 -11.85
N ARG A 412 1.85 -14.33 -12.77
CA ARG A 412 0.70 -13.67 -13.43
C ARG A 412 -0.38 -13.26 -12.42
N GLY A 413 -0.70 -14.13 -11.45
CA GLY A 413 -1.64 -13.82 -10.39
C GLY A 413 -1.13 -12.74 -9.43
N ARG A 414 0.15 -12.77 -9.06
CA ARG A 414 0.83 -11.71 -8.29
C ARG A 414 0.72 -10.35 -8.96
N VAL A 415 0.96 -10.26 -10.28
CA VAL A 415 0.70 -9.02 -11.04
C VAL A 415 -0.78 -8.63 -10.98
N ALA A 416 -1.69 -9.58 -11.21
CA ALA A 416 -3.13 -9.32 -11.27
C ALA A 416 -3.72 -8.80 -9.94
N ILE A 417 -3.14 -9.17 -8.79
CA ILE A 417 -3.56 -8.70 -7.44
C ILE A 417 -2.72 -7.55 -6.87
N GLY A 418 -1.82 -6.94 -7.65
CA GLY A 418 -1.06 -5.75 -7.24
C GLY A 418 0.11 -6.03 -6.29
N TRP A 419 0.65 -7.25 -6.33
CA TRP A 419 1.93 -7.57 -5.69
C TRP A 419 3.05 -6.78 -6.35
N LYS A 420 3.95 -6.21 -5.54
CA LYS A 420 5.05 -5.37 -6.01
C LYS A 420 6.33 -6.21 -6.16
N LYS A 421 7.09 -5.98 -7.23
CA LYS A 421 8.52 -6.34 -7.27
C LYS A 421 9.37 -5.22 -6.69
N ASP A 422 10.44 -5.58 -6.00
CA ASP A 422 11.50 -4.67 -5.56
C ASP A 422 12.82 -5.16 -6.16
N GLY A 423 13.38 -4.34 -7.05
CA GLY A 423 14.36 -4.83 -8.03
C GLY A 423 13.79 -6.02 -8.83
N PRO A 424 14.52 -7.15 -8.95
CA PRO A 424 14.05 -8.35 -9.65
C PRO A 424 13.06 -9.21 -8.83
N SER A 425 13.09 -9.08 -7.49
CA SER A 425 12.42 -9.98 -6.55
C SER A 425 11.00 -9.52 -6.22
N TRP A 426 10.13 -10.44 -5.79
CA TRP A 426 8.86 -10.09 -5.16
C TRP A 426 9.07 -9.60 -3.72
N ILE A 427 8.29 -8.61 -3.27
CA ILE A 427 8.25 -8.27 -1.83
C ILE A 427 7.71 -9.46 -1.01
N THR A 428 8.02 -9.50 0.28
CA THR A 428 7.48 -10.50 1.21
C THR A 428 5.95 -10.45 1.29
N GLU A 429 5.35 -11.58 1.66
CA GLU A 429 3.89 -11.67 1.84
C GLU A 429 3.38 -10.73 2.93
N GLN A 430 4.12 -10.58 4.04
CA GLN A 430 3.79 -9.58 5.07
C GLN A 430 3.78 -8.17 4.49
N SER A 431 4.86 -7.74 3.82
CA SER A 431 4.93 -6.41 3.18
C SER A 431 3.84 -6.20 2.12
N HIS A 432 3.40 -7.26 1.43
CA HIS A 432 2.24 -7.19 0.56
C HIS A 432 0.95 -6.97 1.35
N ASN A 433 0.73 -7.73 2.42
CA ASN A 433 -0.46 -7.65 3.27
C ASN A 433 -0.56 -6.32 4.03
N ASP A 434 0.57 -5.74 4.48
CA ASP A 434 0.62 -4.41 5.10
C ASP A 434 0.17 -3.32 4.10
N ARG A 435 0.73 -3.35 2.89
CA ARG A 435 0.31 -2.45 1.78
C ARG A 435 -1.19 -2.56 1.51
N MET A 436 -1.71 -3.78 1.47
CA MET A 436 -3.11 -4.08 1.16
C MET A 436 -4.05 -3.65 2.28
N THR A 437 -3.63 -3.86 3.53
CA THR A 437 -4.30 -3.36 4.74
C THR A 437 -4.50 -1.85 4.65
N GLY A 438 -3.41 -1.10 4.46
CA GLY A 438 -3.47 0.36 4.37
C GLY A 438 -4.22 0.90 3.15
N LEU A 439 -4.13 0.21 2.00
CA LEU A 439 -4.90 0.57 0.80
C LEU A 439 -6.40 0.36 0.97
N GLY A 440 -6.84 -0.74 1.59
CA GLY A 440 -8.26 -1.00 1.89
C GLY A 440 -8.85 0.01 2.88
N ALA A 441 -8.15 0.31 3.97
CA ALA A 441 -8.54 1.35 4.93
C ALA A 441 -8.56 2.75 4.28
N GLY A 442 -7.61 3.05 3.39
CA GLY A 442 -7.58 4.27 2.58
C GLY A 442 -8.74 4.38 1.58
N PHE A 443 -9.21 3.24 1.05
CA PHE A 443 -10.34 3.19 0.13
C PHE A 443 -11.68 3.37 0.86
N ALA A 444 -11.81 2.80 2.06
CA ALA A 444 -12.96 3.00 2.94
C ALA A 444 -13.05 4.45 3.47
N SER A 445 -11.93 5.02 3.92
CA SER A 445 -11.85 6.43 4.36
C SER A 445 -12.00 7.43 3.20
N LEU A 446 -11.63 7.03 1.97
CA LEU A 446 -12.12 7.54 0.68
C LEU A 446 -13.67 7.58 0.56
N SER A 447 -14.23 6.40 0.32
CA SER A 447 -15.56 6.22 -0.27
C SER A 447 -16.73 6.36 0.71
N LEU A 448 -16.51 6.05 2.00
CA LEU A 448 -17.52 6.21 3.06
C LEU A 448 -17.43 7.58 3.74
N ARG A 449 -17.37 8.65 2.93
CA ARG A 449 -17.40 10.04 3.40
C ARG A 449 -18.78 10.65 3.17
N ASP A 450 -19.35 11.18 4.24
CA ASP A 450 -20.59 11.93 4.18
C ASP A 450 -20.34 13.38 3.75
N PHE A 451 -21.20 13.85 2.85
CA PHE A 451 -21.24 15.21 2.33
C PHE A 451 -22.62 15.85 2.53
N SER A 452 -23.56 15.20 3.22
CA SER A 452 -24.91 15.71 3.52
C SER A 452 -24.91 17.11 4.15
N ARG A 453 -23.89 17.41 4.96
CA ARG A 453 -23.67 18.70 5.63
C ARG A 453 -22.71 19.63 4.87
N SER A 454 -22.50 19.42 3.57
CA SER A 454 -21.54 20.17 2.75
C SER A 454 -22.16 20.68 1.45
N SER A 455 -21.79 21.90 1.05
CA SER A 455 -22.12 22.48 -0.27
C SER A 455 -21.19 21.99 -1.41
N LYS A 456 -20.29 21.04 -1.12
CA LYS A 456 -19.44 20.36 -2.10
C LYS A 456 -20.05 19.01 -2.50
N LYS A 457 -19.97 18.65 -3.78
CA LYS A 457 -20.36 17.32 -4.27
C LYS A 457 -19.34 16.27 -3.79
N ASN A 458 -19.82 15.11 -3.31
CA ASN A 458 -18.93 13.99 -2.96
C ASN A 458 -18.15 13.54 -4.22
N PRO A 459 -16.80 13.54 -4.21
CA PRO A 459 -16.00 13.22 -5.38
C PRO A 459 -15.89 11.71 -5.62
N TYR A 460 -16.24 10.86 -4.66
CA TYR A 460 -16.19 9.39 -4.79
C TYR A 460 -17.25 8.73 -3.88
N PRO A 461 -18.51 8.62 -4.32
CA PRO A 461 -19.64 8.27 -3.44
C PRO A 461 -19.61 6.83 -2.90
N PRO A 462 -20.33 6.54 -1.79
CA PRO A 462 -20.42 5.23 -1.14
C PRO A 462 -20.86 4.06 -2.04
N THR A 463 -21.47 4.33 -3.20
CA THR A 463 -21.79 3.30 -4.20
C THR A 463 -20.55 2.58 -4.71
N ASN A 464 -19.39 3.24 -4.69
CA ASN A 464 -18.10 2.62 -5.01
C ASN A 464 -17.59 1.69 -3.91
N TYR A 465 -17.87 1.99 -2.63
CA TYR A 465 -17.57 1.09 -1.51
C TYR A 465 -18.38 -0.21 -1.66
N TRP A 466 -19.69 -0.08 -1.85
CA TRP A 466 -20.60 -1.21 -2.08
C TRP A 466 -20.14 -2.07 -3.27
N LYS A 467 -19.79 -1.42 -4.38
CA LYS A 467 -19.31 -2.09 -5.60
C LYS A 467 -17.99 -2.85 -5.38
N ALA A 468 -17.02 -2.26 -4.67
CA ALA A 468 -15.76 -2.92 -4.35
C ALA A 468 -15.95 -4.11 -3.39
N LEU A 469 -16.77 -3.96 -2.35
CA LEU A 469 -17.13 -5.04 -1.43
C LEU A 469 -17.82 -6.19 -2.19
N ALA A 470 -18.81 -5.87 -3.01
CA ALA A 470 -19.53 -6.83 -3.86
C ALA A 470 -18.60 -7.58 -4.82
N TYR A 471 -17.63 -6.90 -5.44
CA TYR A 471 -16.64 -7.54 -6.32
C TYR A 471 -15.78 -8.58 -5.60
N ILE A 472 -15.41 -8.32 -4.34
CA ILE A 472 -14.62 -9.25 -3.53
C ILE A 472 -15.50 -10.42 -3.08
N VAL A 473 -16.61 -10.18 -2.38
CA VAL A 473 -17.42 -11.26 -1.76
C VAL A 473 -18.07 -12.19 -2.79
N ASN A 474 -18.38 -11.68 -3.98
CA ASN A 474 -18.91 -12.47 -5.10
C ASN A 474 -17.81 -13.19 -5.92
N SER A 475 -16.60 -13.32 -5.38
CA SER A 475 -15.57 -14.18 -5.98
C SER A 475 -15.92 -15.67 -5.86
N PRO A 476 -15.75 -16.47 -6.93
CA PRO A 476 -15.76 -17.93 -6.87
C PRO A 476 -14.69 -18.45 -5.89
N PRO A 477 -14.91 -19.55 -5.14
CA PRO A 477 -13.95 -20.05 -4.15
C PRO A 477 -12.55 -20.29 -4.72
N ASN A 478 -12.47 -20.86 -5.92
CA ASN A 478 -11.25 -21.16 -6.67
C ASN A 478 -10.50 -19.91 -7.19
N GLU A 479 -11.10 -18.72 -7.12
CA GLU A 479 -10.49 -17.45 -7.50
C GLU A 479 -10.22 -16.54 -6.27
N THR A 480 -10.49 -17.01 -5.05
CA THR A 480 -10.14 -16.27 -3.83
C THR A 480 -8.64 -16.35 -3.53
N SER A 481 -8.09 -15.31 -2.89
CA SER A 481 -6.67 -15.22 -2.54
C SER A 481 -6.46 -14.49 -1.21
N ASN A 482 -5.29 -14.66 -0.57
CA ASN A 482 -5.01 -14.03 0.74
C ASN A 482 -5.28 -12.51 0.71
N THR A 483 -4.80 -11.85 -0.34
CA THR A 483 -5.00 -10.42 -0.63
C THR A 483 -6.46 -9.97 -0.53
N GLN A 484 -7.43 -10.78 -0.96
CA GLN A 484 -8.84 -10.41 -0.91
C GLN A 484 -9.37 -10.34 0.54
N TYR A 485 -9.04 -11.33 1.37
CA TYR A 485 -9.45 -11.38 2.77
C TYR A 485 -8.82 -10.22 3.58
N VAL A 486 -7.54 -9.93 3.33
CA VAL A 486 -6.82 -8.80 3.95
C VAL A 486 -7.45 -7.45 3.60
N VAL A 487 -7.71 -7.17 2.31
CA VAL A 487 -8.33 -5.91 1.88
C VAL A 487 -9.76 -5.79 2.41
N LEU A 488 -10.55 -6.88 2.39
CA LEU A 488 -11.93 -6.85 2.89
C LEU A 488 -11.97 -6.59 4.40
N ARG A 489 -11.04 -7.16 5.18
CA ARG A 489 -10.94 -6.88 6.62
C ARG A 489 -10.63 -5.40 6.87
N SER A 490 -9.65 -4.82 6.17
CA SER A 490 -9.25 -3.43 6.38
C SER A 490 -10.20 -2.39 5.78
N MET A 491 -11.01 -2.78 4.79
CA MET A 491 -12.15 -1.97 4.32
C MET A 491 -13.24 -1.81 5.39
N ILE A 492 -13.50 -2.88 6.16
CA ILE A 492 -14.62 -2.91 7.12
C ILE A 492 -14.20 -2.34 8.49
N GLN A 493 -13.04 -2.72 9.01
CA GLN A 493 -12.63 -2.39 10.39
C GLN A 493 -12.51 -0.86 10.61
N GLY A 494 -13.28 -0.34 11.57
CA GLY A 494 -13.35 1.10 11.88
C GLY A 494 -14.17 1.93 10.88
N HIS A 495 -14.96 1.26 10.04
CA HIS A 495 -15.76 1.86 8.96
C HIS A 495 -17.18 1.27 8.89
N GLU A 496 -17.46 0.17 9.58
CA GLU A 496 -18.77 -0.47 9.71
C GLU A 496 -19.90 0.51 10.06
N GLN A 497 -19.73 1.40 11.05
CA GLN A 497 -20.79 2.36 11.39
C GLN A 497 -21.07 3.34 10.25
N ARG A 498 -20.05 3.76 9.49
CA ARG A 498 -20.23 4.64 8.33
C ARG A 498 -20.96 3.90 7.19
N PHE A 499 -20.66 2.62 7.00
CA PHE A 499 -21.34 1.78 6.01
C PHE A 499 -22.82 1.55 6.37
N LEU A 500 -23.11 1.25 7.65
CA LEU A 500 -24.47 1.16 8.19
C LEU A 500 -25.23 2.48 8.05
N ASN A 501 -24.61 3.64 8.30
CA ASN A 501 -25.26 4.94 8.15
C ASN A 501 -25.70 5.24 6.70
N PHE A 502 -25.07 4.65 5.67
CA PHE A 502 -25.47 4.86 4.26
C PHE A 502 -26.48 3.84 3.73
N TYR A 503 -26.52 2.61 4.27
CA TYR A 503 -27.27 1.49 3.68
C TYR A 503 -28.14 0.70 4.66
N GLY A 504 -28.08 1.00 5.96
CA GLY A 504 -28.88 0.35 7.01
C GLY A 504 -28.83 -1.18 6.94
N ASN A 505 -30.01 -1.80 6.87
CA ASN A 505 -30.18 -3.26 6.81
C ASN A 505 -29.48 -3.91 5.59
N ALA A 506 -29.29 -3.17 4.48
CA ALA A 506 -28.55 -3.69 3.34
C ALA A 506 -27.03 -3.78 3.64
N ALA A 507 -26.47 -2.83 4.40
CA ALA A 507 -25.10 -2.95 4.91
C ALA A 507 -24.97 -4.09 5.92
N LEU A 508 -25.97 -4.31 6.80
CA LEU A 508 -25.98 -5.44 7.73
C LEU A 508 -25.92 -6.79 6.99
N ALA A 509 -26.75 -6.97 5.96
CA ALA A 509 -26.73 -8.16 5.11
C ALA A 509 -25.40 -8.32 4.34
N ALA A 510 -24.81 -7.23 3.84
CA ALA A 510 -23.51 -7.25 3.17
C ALA A 510 -22.36 -7.57 4.15
N LEU A 511 -22.41 -7.10 5.40
CA LEU A 511 -21.44 -7.44 6.45
C LEU A 511 -21.55 -8.91 6.86
N ARG A 512 -22.76 -9.47 6.99
CA ARG A 512 -22.96 -10.91 7.18
C ARG A 512 -22.35 -11.73 6.04
N LEU A 513 -22.62 -11.35 4.79
CA LEU A 513 -22.03 -12.00 3.62
C LEU A 513 -20.49 -11.91 3.61
N ALA A 514 -19.94 -10.76 4.00
CA ALA A 514 -18.49 -10.50 4.01
C ALA A 514 -17.74 -11.17 5.16
N LEU A 515 -18.32 -11.26 6.36
CA LEU A 515 -17.63 -11.71 7.57
C LEU A 515 -18.04 -13.12 8.03
N VAL A 516 -19.21 -13.63 7.62
CA VAL A 516 -19.68 -14.97 8.00
C VAL A 516 -19.60 -15.94 6.84
N GLU A 517 -20.14 -15.59 5.67
CA GLU A 517 -20.23 -16.52 4.53
C GLU A 517 -18.98 -16.53 3.64
N PHE A 518 -18.38 -15.37 3.37
CA PHE A 518 -17.20 -15.29 2.50
C PHE A 518 -15.96 -16.03 3.05
N PRO A 519 -15.64 -16.01 4.36
CA PRO A 519 -14.54 -16.82 4.91
C PRO A 519 -14.70 -18.32 4.68
N LYS A 520 -15.93 -18.84 4.62
CA LYS A 520 -16.20 -20.27 4.38
C LYS A 520 -15.79 -20.73 2.97
N LYS A 521 -15.53 -19.81 2.04
CA LYS A 521 -14.99 -20.11 0.70
C LYS A 521 -13.49 -20.40 0.70
N ALA A 522 -12.78 -20.08 1.78
CA ALA A 522 -11.34 -20.26 1.87
C ALA A 522 -10.95 -21.73 2.10
N PRO A 523 -9.75 -22.16 1.69
CA PRO A 523 -9.16 -23.42 2.15
C PRO A 523 -9.08 -23.49 3.67
N GLN A 524 -9.16 -24.70 4.23
CA GLN A 524 -8.90 -24.91 5.66
C GLN A 524 -7.51 -24.35 6.04
N ASN A 525 -7.42 -23.75 7.23
CA ASN A 525 -6.22 -23.09 7.78
C ASN A 525 -5.76 -21.81 7.04
N ALA A 526 -6.60 -21.20 6.19
CA ALA A 526 -6.31 -19.88 5.59
C ALA A 526 -6.35 -18.74 6.64
N SER A 527 -5.19 -18.40 7.20
CA SER A 527 -5.04 -17.44 8.32
C SER A 527 -5.83 -16.13 8.16
N ALA A 528 -5.77 -15.45 7.00
CA ALA A 528 -6.50 -14.20 6.80
C ALA A 528 -8.02 -14.36 6.62
N ALA A 529 -8.50 -15.54 6.19
CA ALA A 529 -9.93 -15.84 6.21
C ALA A 529 -10.41 -16.06 7.66
N GLY A 530 -9.60 -16.73 8.48
CA GLY A 530 -9.82 -16.82 9.93
C GLY A 530 -9.81 -15.44 10.61
N SER A 531 -8.88 -14.56 10.24
CA SER A 531 -8.86 -13.19 10.77
C SER A 531 -10.03 -12.33 10.28
N LEU A 532 -10.54 -12.57 9.06
CA LEU A 532 -11.77 -11.92 8.58
C LEU A 532 -13.00 -12.42 9.36
N ALA A 533 -13.11 -13.73 9.62
CA ALA A 533 -14.18 -14.30 10.45
C ALA A 533 -14.16 -13.74 11.88
N ALA A 534 -12.98 -13.69 12.51
CA ALA A 534 -12.81 -13.13 13.85
C ALA A 534 -13.14 -11.62 13.96
N LEU A 535 -13.26 -10.89 12.84
CA LEU A 535 -13.78 -9.52 12.88
C LEU A 535 -15.28 -9.49 13.24
N ALA A 536 -16.07 -10.53 12.91
CA ALA A 536 -17.47 -10.62 13.33
C ALA A 536 -17.62 -10.65 14.85
N ASP A 537 -16.77 -11.43 15.54
CA ASP A 537 -16.77 -11.51 17.01
C ASP A 537 -16.31 -10.21 17.67
N VAL A 538 -15.32 -9.52 17.08
CA VAL A 538 -14.88 -8.19 17.54
C VAL A 538 -15.99 -7.15 17.35
N LEU A 539 -16.72 -7.14 16.23
CA LEU A 539 -17.85 -6.22 16.06
C LEU A 539 -19.02 -6.55 17.01
N LYS A 540 -19.24 -7.84 17.30
CA LYS A 540 -20.23 -8.27 18.29
C LYS A 540 -19.88 -7.80 19.71
N SER A 541 -18.60 -7.76 20.09
CA SER A 541 -18.16 -7.33 21.43
C SER A 541 -17.94 -5.81 21.56
N GLU A 542 -17.37 -5.15 20.56
CA GLU A 542 -17.06 -3.70 20.60
C GLU A 542 -18.25 -2.80 20.26
N SER A 543 -19.12 -3.21 19.32
CA SER A 543 -20.26 -2.39 18.87
C SER A 543 -21.63 -3.05 19.03
N GLY A 544 -21.70 -4.24 19.62
CA GLY A 544 -22.94 -5.00 19.80
C GLY A 544 -23.55 -5.53 18.50
N LEU A 545 -22.81 -5.48 17.38
CA LEU A 545 -23.33 -5.78 16.05
C LEU A 545 -23.44 -7.30 15.82
N ILE A 546 -24.64 -7.83 16.00
CA ILE A 546 -24.94 -9.25 15.76
C ILE A 546 -25.17 -9.47 14.25
N LEU A 547 -24.35 -10.36 13.65
CA LEU A 547 -24.41 -10.73 12.23
C LEU A 547 -24.94 -12.17 12.00
N VAL A 548 -25.39 -12.84 13.07
CA VAL A 548 -25.87 -14.24 13.11
C VAL A 548 -27.39 -14.29 13.01
#